data_AF-A0A957ZVJ0-F1
#
_entry.id   AF-A0A957ZVJ0-F1
#
_cell.length_a   1.000
_cell.length_b   1.000
_cell.length_c   1.000
_cell.angle_alpha   90.00
_cell.angle_beta   90.00
_cell.angle_gamma   90.00
#
_symmetry.space_group_name_H-M   'P 1'
#
loop_
_entity.id
_entity.type
_entity.pdbx_description
1 polymer ?
#
loop_
_entity_poly.entity_id
_entity_poly.type
_entity_poly.pdbx_seq_one_letter_code
_entity_poly.pdbx_strand_id
1 'polypeptide(L)'
;MTTFAFWRRNPKPTTTADTVAPEPVARPAATAQVDLEIAPNDPLLAYLQSAPGVVEVDKLQLVSDGLAQLRAAGVTLIVPLVSQGELVGMINLGPRLSEQEYTSDDRKLLADLAAQAAPAVRVAQLARRQQLEARERERIEQELR
;
A
#
# COMPACT_ATOMS: atom_id res chain seq x y z
N MET A 1 -74.47 -24.39 -32.80
CA MET A 1 -74.61 -23.00 -32.31
C MET A 1 -73.32 -22.24 -32.64
N THR A 2 -73.35 -21.54 -33.78
CA THR A 2 -72.83 -20.20 -34.12
C THR A 2 -72.41 -19.33 -32.90
N THR A 3 -71.49 -18.36 -32.87
CA THR A 3 -70.47 -17.77 -33.77
C THR A 3 -69.95 -16.49 -33.10
N PHE A 4 -68.64 -16.20 -33.24
CA PHE A 4 -67.92 -14.90 -33.17
C PHE A 4 -67.94 -14.10 -31.84
N ALA A 5 -66.80 -13.94 -31.16
CA ALA A 5 -65.66 -13.03 -31.40
C ALA A 5 -65.87 -11.62 -30.80
N PHE A 6 -64.97 -11.17 -29.93
CA PHE A 6 -64.16 -9.96 -30.15
C PHE A 6 -63.07 -9.82 -29.08
N TRP A 7 -61.94 -9.32 -29.53
CA TRP A 7 -60.65 -9.23 -28.85
C TRP A 7 -60.47 -7.86 -28.18
N ARG A 8 -59.73 -7.78 -27.07
CA ARG A 8 -58.79 -6.67 -26.85
C ARG A 8 -57.61 -7.06 -25.96
N ARG A 9 -56.42 -6.91 -26.56
CA ARG A 9 -55.08 -6.74 -25.99
C ARG A 9 -55.05 -6.07 -24.61
N ASN A 10 -54.18 -6.55 -23.71
CA ASN A 10 -52.81 -6.03 -23.66
C ASN A 10 -51.80 -6.98 -22.96
N PRO A 11 -50.51 -6.91 -23.34
CA PRO A 11 -49.50 -7.94 -23.12
C PRO A 11 -48.80 -7.85 -21.75
N LYS A 12 -48.20 -8.99 -21.37
CA LYS A 12 -47.29 -9.17 -20.23
C LYS A 12 -46.01 -8.34 -20.42
N PRO A 13 -45.44 -7.69 -19.39
CA PRO A 13 -44.04 -7.34 -19.42
C PRO A 13 -43.21 -8.63 -19.32
N THR A 14 -42.50 -8.87 -20.41
CA THR A 14 -41.46 -9.88 -20.61
C THR A 14 -40.40 -9.82 -19.51
N THR A 15 -40.09 -10.99 -18.93
CA THR A 15 -38.81 -11.28 -18.28
C THR A 15 -37.68 -10.86 -19.20
N THR A 16 -37.09 -9.71 -18.93
CA THR A 16 -35.75 -9.39 -19.41
C THR A 16 -34.81 -9.87 -18.32
N ALA A 17 -34.00 -10.86 -18.69
CA ALA A 17 -32.80 -11.21 -17.96
C ALA A 17 -31.91 -9.96 -17.95
N ASP A 18 -31.96 -9.19 -16.87
CA ASP A 18 -30.96 -8.17 -16.60
C ASP A 18 -29.69 -8.90 -16.19
N THR A 19 -28.90 -9.20 -17.21
CA THR A 19 -27.48 -9.46 -17.08
C THR A 19 -26.88 -8.19 -16.51
N VAL A 20 -26.69 -8.15 -15.19
CA VAL A 20 -25.82 -7.16 -14.56
C VAL A 20 -24.43 -7.44 -15.11
N ALA A 21 -24.05 -6.70 -16.15
CA ALA A 21 -22.68 -6.64 -16.60
C ALA A 21 -21.81 -6.31 -15.38
N PRO A 22 -20.71 -7.04 -15.12
CA PRO A 22 -19.80 -6.61 -14.08
C PRO A 22 -19.32 -5.20 -14.46
N GLU A 23 -19.61 -4.21 -13.61
CA GLU A 23 -18.95 -2.92 -13.69
C GLU A 23 -17.44 -3.18 -13.84
N PRO A 24 -16.74 -2.48 -14.75
CA PRO A 24 -15.32 -2.66 -14.88
C PRO A 24 -14.71 -2.29 -13.54
N VAL A 25 -14.28 -3.31 -12.79
CA VAL A 25 -13.41 -3.15 -11.61
C VAL A 25 -12.27 -2.29 -12.12
N ALA A 26 -12.26 -1.02 -11.72
CA ALA A 26 -11.22 -0.09 -12.13
C ALA A 26 -9.91 -0.78 -11.77
N ARG A 27 -9.08 -1.05 -12.80
CA ARG A 27 -7.74 -1.60 -12.59
C ARG A 27 -7.12 -0.78 -11.46
N PRO A 28 -6.63 -1.39 -10.36
CA PRO A 28 -5.96 -0.63 -9.33
C PRO A 28 -4.92 0.23 -10.05
N ALA A 29 -5.05 1.54 -9.89
CA ALA A 29 -4.12 2.50 -10.45
C ALA A 29 -2.73 1.96 -10.12
N ALA A 30 -1.92 1.79 -11.17
CA ALA A 30 -0.59 1.21 -11.08
C ALA A 30 0.05 1.69 -9.77
N THR A 31 0.53 0.76 -8.94
CA THR A 31 1.28 1.08 -7.73
C THR A 31 2.38 2.03 -8.16
N ALA A 32 2.16 3.34 -8.00
CA ALA A 32 3.12 4.35 -8.35
C ALA A 32 4.26 4.08 -7.40
N GLN A 33 5.34 3.53 -7.93
CA GLN A 33 6.55 3.32 -7.19
C GLN A 33 7.04 4.74 -6.87
N VAL A 34 6.77 5.18 -5.65
CA VAL A 34 7.16 6.51 -5.22
C VAL A 34 8.67 6.44 -5.06
N ASP A 35 9.40 6.96 -6.05
CA ASP A 35 10.85 7.16 -5.97
C ASP A 35 11.09 8.31 -4.98
N LEU A 36 11.05 7.95 -3.70
CA LEU A 36 11.18 8.87 -2.58
C LEU A 36 12.61 8.82 -2.07
N GLU A 37 13.36 9.91 -2.26
CA GLU A 37 14.72 10.01 -1.76
C GLU A 37 14.71 10.73 -0.41
N ILE A 38 14.80 9.97 0.68
CA ILE A 38 14.93 10.50 2.04
C ILE A 38 16.41 10.52 2.41
N ALA A 39 16.93 11.69 2.74
CA ALA A 39 18.31 11.82 3.20
C ALA A 39 18.52 11.01 4.50
N PRO A 40 19.68 10.35 4.70
CA PRO A 40 19.94 9.57 5.91
C PRO A 40 19.83 10.35 7.23
N ASN A 41 20.02 11.68 7.18
CA ASN A 41 19.93 12.58 8.33
C ASN A 41 18.59 13.32 8.43
N ASP A 42 17.58 12.92 7.64
CA ASP A 42 16.26 13.53 7.66
C ASP A 42 15.57 13.26 9.01
N PRO A 43 15.03 14.29 9.69
CA PRO A 43 14.39 14.11 11.00
C PRO A 43 13.17 13.19 10.98
N LEU A 44 12.56 12.96 9.81
CA LEU A 44 11.48 11.99 9.66
C LEU A 44 11.93 10.58 10.04
N LEU A 45 13.15 10.16 9.69
CA LEU A 45 13.66 8.82 10.00
C LEU A 45 13.78 8.60 11.51
N ALA A 46 14.33 9.58 12.22
CA ALA A 46 14.45 9.55 13.68
C ALA A 46 13.07 9.51 14.35
N TYR A 47 12.12 10.30 13.84
CA TYR A 47 10.74 10.28 14.32
C TYR A 47 10.11 8.89 14.14
N LEU A 48 10.16 8.33 12.93
CA LEU A 48 9.56 7.03 12.60
C LEU A 48 10.20 5.87 13.38
N GLN A 49 11.50 5.94 13.67
CA GLN A 49 12.19 4.95 14.50
C GLN A 49 11.68 4.95 15.95
N SER A 50 11.33 6.12 16.49
CA SER A 50 10.82 6.28 17.86
C SER A 50 9.29 6.13 17.97
N ALA A 51 8.56 6.17 16.85
CA ALA A 51 7.10 6.18 16.83
C ALA A 51 6.54 4.79 17.16
N PRO A 52 5.65 4.65 18.17
CA PRO A 52 5.13 3.34 18.60
C PRO A 52 3.99 2.79 17.73
N GLY A 53 3.79 3.26 16.51
CA GLY A 53 2.69 2.79 15.66
C GLY A 53 2.50 3.56 14.36
N VAL A 54 1.30 3.41 13.78
CA VAL A 54 0.92 4.09 12.53
C VAL A 54 0.94 5.60 12.71
N VAL A 55 1.59 6.29 11.77
CA VAL A 55 1.78 7.73 11.75
C VAL A 55 0.88 8.34 10.68
N GLU A 56 0.06 9.30 11.09
CA GLU A 56 -0.76 10.09 10.16
C GLU A 56 0.06 11.27 9.62
N VAL A 57 0.26 11.31 8.31
CA VAL A 57 1.11 12.30 7.65
C VAL A 57 0.60 13.71 7.92
N ASP A 58 -0.71 13.94 7.79
CA ASP A 58 -1.33 15.27 7.96
C ASP A 58 -1.27 15.80 9.38
N LYS A 59 -1.18 14.92 10.39
CA LYS A 59 -1.06 15.32 11.80
C LYS A 59 0.37 15.61 12.23
N LEU A 60 1.35 15.28 11.39
CA LEU A 60 2.76 15.47 11.70
C LEU A 60 3.17 16.94 11.57
N GLN A 61 3.52 17.56 12.70
CA GLN A 61 4.13 18.88 12.76
C GLN A 61 5.65 18.76 12.77
N LEU A 62 6.22 18.33 11.65
CA LEU A 62 7.66 18.16 11.46
C LEU A 62 8.08 18.83 10.15
N VAL A 63 9.23 19.50 10.16
CA VAL A 63 9.85 20.06 8.94
C VAL A 63 10.86 19.04 8.43
N SER A 64 10.59 18.47 7.26
CA SER A 64 11.38 17.41 6.64
C SER A 64 11.09 17.40 5.14
N ASP A 65 12.14 17.29 4.33
CA ASP A 65 12.01 17.16 2.87
C ASP A 65 11.37 15.82 2.52
N GLY A 66 11.74 14.73 3.21
CA GLY A 66 11.10 13.42 3.02
C GLY A 66 9.61 13.44 3.34
N LEU A 67 9.20 14.16 4.39
CA LEU A 67 7.79 14.32 4.74
C LEU A 67 7.03 15.15 3.70
N ALA A 68 7.65 16.19 3.16
CA ALA A 68 7.07 16.97 2.07
C ALA A 68 6.88 16.12 0.80
N GLN A 69 7.86 15.29 0.44
CA GLN A 69 7.74 14.34 -0.67
C GLN A 69 6.60 13.33 -0.44
N LEU A 70 6.45 12.80 0.78
CA LEU A 70 5.36 11.87 1.12
C LEU A 70 3.98 12.51 0.97
N ARG A 71 3.82 13.77 1.42
CA ARG A 71 2.58 14.54 1.21
C ARG A 71 2.31 14.73 -0.27
N ALA A 72 3.33 15.12 -1.06
CA ALA A 72 3.20 15.32 -2.50
C ALA A 72 2.84 14.04 -3.24
N ALA A 73 3.30 12.88 -2.76
CA ALA A 73 2.94 11.57 -3.27
C ALA A 73 1.55 11.07 -2.83
N GLY A 74 0.81 11.87 -2.06
CA GLY A 74 -0.53 11.53 -1.56
C GLY A 74 -0.52 10.47 -0.46
N VAL A 75 0.59 10.30 0.26
CA VAL A 75 0.65 9.38 1.41
C VAL A 75 -0.13 9.99 2.58
N THR A 76 -1.07 9.22 3.12
CA THR A 76 -1.90 9.60 4.27
C THR A 76 -1.44 8.92 5.56
N LEU A 77 -1.01 7.66 5.47
CA LEU A 77 -0.49 6.87 6.58
C LEU A 77 0.90 6.33 6.27
N ILE A 78 1.77 6.39 7.28
CA ILE A 78 3.06 5.73 7.31
C ILE A 78 3.02 4.68 8.41
N VAL A 79 3.42 3.45 8.08
CA VAL A 79 3.57 2.37 9.04
C VAL A 79 5.05 2.02 9.16
N PRO A 80 5.75 2.44 10.23
CA PRO A 80 7.17 2.13 10.42
C PRO A 80 7.40 0.63 10.57
N LEU A 81 8.43 0.10 9.91
CA LEU A 81 8.95 -1.24 10.16
C LEU A 81 10.19 -1.11 11.05
N VAL A 82 10.01 -1.26 12.36
CA VAL A 82 11.09 -1.15 13.34
C VAL A 82 11.43 -2.54 13.88
N SER A 83 12.71 -2.94 13.78
CA SER A 83 13.21 -4.20 14.28
C SER A 83 14.43 -3.96 15.17
N GLN A 84 14.38 -4.42 16.43
CA GLN A 84 15.45 -4.21 17.42
C GLN A 84 15.80 -2.72 17.63
N GLY A 85 14.80 -1.85 17.59
CA GLY A 85 14.98 -0.40 17.76
C GLY A 85 15.53 0.31 16.53
N GLU A 86 15.71 -0.38 15.40
CA GLU A 86 16.19 0.19 14.14
C GLU A 86 15.07 0.22 13.11
N LEU A 87 14.90 1.36 12.42
CA LEU A 87 13.96 1.49 11.32
C LEU A 87 14.52 0.76 10.09
N VAL A 88 13.93 -0.38 9.73
CA VAL A 88 14.36 -1.20 8.58
C VAL A 88 13.53 -0.92 7.32
N GLY A 89 12.47 -0.12 7.44
CA GLY A 89 11.64 0.31 6.32
C GLY A 89 10.35 0.96 6.77
N MET A 90 9.45 1.21 5.83
CA MET A 90 8.12 1.76 6.08
C MET A 90 7.13 1.27 5.02
N ILE A 91 5.86 1.15 5.39
CA ILE A 91 4.75 0.90 4.47
C ILE A 91 3.94 2.20 4.38
N ASN A 92 3.74 2.69 3.16
CA ASN A 92 3.02 3.93 2.90
C ASN A 92 1.66 3.63 2.28
N LEU A 93 0.62 4.28 2.80
CA LEU A 93 -0.74 4.15 2.29
C LEU A 93 -1.27 5.52 1.88
N GLY A 94 -1.81 5.60 0.67
CA GLY A 94 -2.60 6.75 0.22
C GLY A 94 -4.02 6.72 0.78
N PRO A 95 -4.93 7.55 0.25
CA PRO A 95 -6.34 7.52 0.62
C PRO A 95 -6.95 6.14 0.38
N ARG A 96 -7.90 5.75 1.24
CA ARG A 96 -8.63 4.49 1.08
C ARG A 96 -9.51 4.57 -0.16
N LEU A 97 -9.58 3.49 -0.94
CA LEU A 97 -10.41 3.41 -2.15
C LEU A 97 -11.91 3.57 -1.86
N SER A 98 -12.36 3.28 -0.64
CA SER A 98 -13.75 3.49 -0.22
C SER A 98 -14.06 4.94 0.17
N GLU A 99 -13.10 5.85 0.02
CA GLU A 99 -13.19 7.27 0.40
C GLU A 99 -13.44 7.52 1.90
N GLN A 100 -13.43 6.47 2.72
CA GLN A 100 -13.53 6.55 4.17
C GLN A 100 -12.14 6.68 4.79
N GLU A 101 -12.07 7.38 5.91
CA GLU A 101 -10.85 7.39 6.72
C GLU A 101 -10.51 5.97 7.23
N TYR A 102 -9.21 5.72 7.43
CA TYR A 102 -8.77 4.53 8.12
C TYR A 102 -9.28 4.54 9.56
N THR A 103 -9.81 3.41 10.00
CA THR A 103 -10.33 3.24 11.35
C THR A 103 -9.21 2.96 12.37
N SER A 104 -9.54 2.96 13.65
CA SER A 104 -8.61 2.49 14.70
C SER A 104 -8.21 1.04 14.49
N ASP A 105 -9.15 0.22 14.02
CA ASP A 105 -8.93 -1.22 13.83
C ASP A 105 -8.02 -1.47 12.63
N ASP A 106 -8.17 -0.69 11.56
CA ASP A 106 -7.24 -0.70 10.42
C ASP A 106 -5.82 -0.34 10.88
N ARG A 107 -5.68 0.73 11.67
CA ARG A 107 -4.38 1.16 12.21
C ARG A 107 -3.76 0.09 13.11
N LYS A 108 -4.56 -0.56 13.95
CA LYS A 108 -4.11 -1.65 14.80
C LYS A 108 -3.62 -2.85 13.97
N LEU A 109 -4.41 -3.26 12.97
CA LEU A 109 -4.03 -4.34 12.06
C LEU A 109 -2.72 -4.03 11.33
N LEU A 110 -2.56 -2.80 10.83
CA LEU A 110 -1.34 -2.37 10.15
C LEU A 110 -0.13 -2.39 11.09
N ALA A 111 -0.29 -1.94 12.34
CA ALA A 111 0.77 -2.01 13.35
C ALA A 111 1.16 -3.46 13.68
N ASP A 112 0.17 -4.35 13.85
CA ASP A 112 0.40 -5.77 14.12
C ASP A 112 1.12 -6.44 12.93
N LEU A 113 0.74 -6.10 11.69
CA LEU A 113 1.42 -6.56 10.48
C LEU A 113 2.86 -6.07 10.40
N ALA A 114 3.10 -4.79 10.69
CA ALA A 114 4.43 -4.20 10.70
C ALA A 114 5.35 -4.86 11.74
N ALA A 115 4.83 -5.15 12.93
CA ALA A 115 5.58 -5.85 13.99
C ALA A 115 6.03 -7.25 13.54
N GLN A 116 5.23 -7.95 12.73
CA GLN A 116 5.59 -9.26 12.17
C GLN A 116 6.52 -9.15 10.96
N ALA A 117 6.33 -8.13 10.12
CA ALA A 117 7.09 -7.94 8.89
C ALA A 117 8.51 -7.40 9.14
N ALA A 118 8.69 -6.50 10.12
CA ALA A 118 9.96 -5.82 10.33
C ALA A 118 11.16 -6.78 10.56
N PRO A 119 11.07 -7.82 11.40
CA PRO A 119 12.16 -8.79 11.54
C PRO A 119 12.48 -9.54 10.23
N ALA A 120 11.46 -9.90 9.45
CA ALA A 120 11.65 -10.60 8.18
C ALA A 120 12.35 -9.71 7.14
N VAL A 121 11.96 -8.43 7.05
CA VAL A 121 12.62 -7.44 6.20
C VAL A 121 14.08 -7.25 6.60
N ARG A 122 14.37 -7.15 7.90
CA ARG A 122 15.75 -7.06 8.42
C ARG A 122 16.60 -8.24 7.97
N VAL A 123 16.09 -9.47 8.12
CA VAL A 123 16.78 -10.69 7.69
C VAL A 123 17.01 -10.69 6.17
N ALA A 124 16.00 -10.33 5.38
CA ALA A 124 16.13 -10.26 3.92
C ALA A 124 17.19 -9.23 3.48
N GLN A 125 17.24 -8.05 4.12
CA GLN A 125 18.26 -7.04 3.85
C GLN A 125 19.67 -7.51 4.22
N LEU A 126 19.83 -8.18 5.37
CA LEU A 126 21.12 -8.75 5.78
C LEU A 126 21.59 -9.83 4.80
N ALA A 127 20.72 -10.75 4.43
CA ALA A 127 21.03 -11.79 3.45
C ALA A 127 21.41 -11.19 2.10
N ARG A 128 20.70 -10.14 1.65
CA ARG A 128 21.03 -9.44 0.41
C ARG A 128 22.41 -8.78 0.46
N ARG A 129 22.76 -8.13 1.57
CA ARG A 129 24.08 -7.52 1.77
C ARG A 129 25.19 -8.57 1.68
N GLN A 130 25.03 -9.69 2.39
CA GLN A 130 25.99 -10.80 2.36
C GLN A 130 26.19 -11.36 0.94
N GLN A 131 25.11 -11.51 0.17
CA GLN A 131 25.19 -11.97 -1.22
C GLN A 131 25.94 -10.98 -2.12
N LEU A 132 25.78 -9.68 -1.91
CA LEU A 132 26.49 -8.65 -2.69
C LEU A 132 27.99 -8.65 -2.36
N GLU A 133 28.35 -8.70 -1.08
CA GLU A 133 29.75 -8.78 -0.64
C GLU A 133 30.45 -10.05 -1.14
N ALA A 134 29.77 -11.20 -1.10
CA ALA A 134 30.32 -12.45 -1.63
C ALA A 134 30.60 -12.35 -3.13
N ARG A 135 29.67 -11.79 -3.91
CA ARG A 135 29.84 -11.58 -5.36
C ARG A 135 30.96 -10.60 -5.69
N GLU A 136 31.14 -9.56 -4.89
CA GLU A 136 32.22 -8.60 -5.06
C GLU A 136 33.58 -9.26 -4.82
N ARG A 137 33.69 -10.08 -3.77
CA ARG A 137 34.92 -10.86 -3.49
C ARG A 137 35.26 -11.81 -4.62
N GLU A 138 34.28 -12.57 -5.11
CA GLU A 138 34.46 -13.49 -6.25
C GLU A 138 34.94 -12.76 -7.51
N ARG A 139 34.43 -11.55 -7.77
CA ARG A 139 34.87 -10.73 -8.91
C ARG A 139 36.32 -10.28 -8.75
N ILE A 140 36.69 -9.77 -7.59
CA ILE A 140 38.07 -9.31 -7.32
C ILE A 140 39.05 -10.49 -7.44
N GLU A 141 38.70 -11.67 -6.93
CA GLU A 141 39.53 -12.88 -7.06
C GLU A 141 39.70 -13.34 -8.51
N GLN A 142 38.70 -13.13 -9.37
CA GLN A 142 38.78 -13.43 -10.80
C GLN A 142 39.66 -12.44 -11.57
N GLU A 143 39.66 -11.16 -11.19
CA GLU A 143 40.47 -10.11 -11.83
C GLU A 143 41.96 -10.20 -11.46
N LEU A 144 42.29 -10.77 -10.29
CA LEU A 144 43.66 -10.95 -9.82
C LEU A 144 44.32 -12.25 -10.28
N ARG A 145 43.59 -13.13 -11.00
CA ARG A 145 44.09 -14.38 -11.58
C ARG A 145 44.52 -14.20 -13.03
#